data_AF-A0A068RU97-F1
#
_entry.id   AF-A0A068RU97-F1
#
_cell.length_a   1.000
_cell.length_b   1.000
_cell.length_c   1.000
_cell.angle_alpha   90.00
_cell.angle_beta   90.00
_cell.angle_gamma   90.00
#
_symmetry.space_group_name_H-M   'P 1'
#
loop_
_entity.id
_entity.type
_entity.pdbx_description
1 polymer ?
#
loop_
_entity_poly.entity_id
_entity_poly.type
_entity_poly.pdbx_seq_one_letter_code
_entity_poly.pdbx_strand_id
1 'polypeptide(L)'
;MTNLDPSQAANAHIQERLKRRIHSPQSMAPNLRSRQLHVMTWAVSLPLVGYVALFADFGEQEHCFSPLRRWFDEKRKQFWSLTPEEEASLRSQGQMK
;
A
#
# COMPACT_ATOMS: atom_id res chain seq x y z
N MET A 1 -38.87 28.30 -24.98
CA MET A 1 -38.15 27.01 -25.10
C MET A 1 -36.73 27.32 -25.54
N THR A 2 -35.78 27.34 -24.61
CA THR A 2 -34.36 27.55 -24.92
C THR A 2 -33.80 26.28 -25.54
N ASN A 3 -33.41 26.33 -26.83
CA ASN A 3 -32.66 25.26 -27.48
C ASN A 3 -31.26 25.21 -26.86
N LEU A 4 -31.09 24.38 -25.85
CA LEU A 4 -29.78 24.13 -25.23
C LEU A 4 -29.01 23.18 -26.13
N ASP A 5 -27.80 23.59 -26.48
CA ASP A 5 -26.82 22.74 -27.17
C ASP A 5 -26.61 21.44 -26.35
N PRO A 6 -26.57 20.25 -26.99
CA PRO A 6 -26.42 18.96 -26.29
C PRO A 6 -25.19 18.92 -25.38
N SER A 7 -24.12 19.65 -25.72
CA SER A 7 -22.93 19.78 -24.87
C SER A 7 -23.21 20.56 -23.57
N GLN A 8 -24.01 21.63 -23.65
CA GLN A 8 -24.40 22.45 -22.49
C GLN A 8 -25.38 21.71 -21.57
N ALA A 9 -26.31 20.95 -22.15
CA ALA A 9 -27.22 20.09 -21.39
C ALA A 9 -26.48 18.99 -20.61
N ALA A 10 -25.48 18.35 -21.23
CA ALA A 10 -24.63 17.36 -20.56
C ALA A 10 -23.84 17.97 -19.38
N ASN A 11 -23.28 19.16 -19.58
CA ASN A 11 -22.54 19.87 -18.55
C ASN A 11 -23.46 20.30 -17.39
N ALA A 12 -24.67 20.79 -17.66
CA ALA A 12 -25.65 21.13 -16.64
C ALA A 12 -26.04 19.92 -15.78
N HIS A 13 -26.25 18.76 -16.40
CA HIS A 13 -26.53 17.52 -15.69
C HIS A 13 -25.37 17.06 -14.79
N ILE A 14 -24.12 17.20 -15.25
CA ILE A 14 -22.94 16.91 -14.42
C ILE A 14 -22.87 17.88 -13.25
N GLN A 15 -23.10 19.17 -13.48
CA GLN A 15 -23.09 20.19 -12.43
C GLN A 15 -24.16 19.91 -11.37
N GLU A 16 -25.36 19.49 -11.77
CA GLU A 16 -26.39 19.08 -10.81
C GLU A 16 -25.98 17.87 -9.98
N ARG A 17 -25.36 16.85 -10.59
CA ARG A 17 -24.88 15.67 -9.85
C ARG A 17 -23.78 16.03 -8.85
N LEU A 18 -22.87 16.92 -9.25
CA LEU A 18 -21.81 17.43 -8.37
C LEU A 18 -22.39 18.27 -7.23
N LYS A 19 -23.33 19.18 -7.53
CA LYS A 19 -24.04 20.00 -6.54
C LYS A 19 -24.74 19.14 -5.50
N ARG A 20 -25.42 18.07 -5.93
CA ARG A 20 -26.04 17.09 -4.99
C ARG A 20 -25.00 16.47 -4.05
N ARG A 21 -23.84 16.05 -4.57
CA ARG A 21 -22.77 15.46 -3.75
C ARG A 21 -22.15 16.44 -2.75
N ILE A 22 -22.01 17.71 -3.13
CA ILE A 22 -21.47 18.77 -2.25
C ILE A 22 -22.45 19.09 -1.11
N HIS A 23 -23.75 19.17 -1.41
CA HIS A 23 -24.76 19.55 -0.42
C HIS A 23 -25.25 18.39 0.46
N SER A 24 -24.93 17.13 0.14
CA SER A 24 -25.31 15.97 0.96
C SER A 24 -24.12 15.19 1.54
N PRO A 25 -23.19 15.86 2.27
CA PRO A 25 -21.98 15.20 2.79
C PRO A 25 -22.31 14.05 3.75
N GLN A 26 -23.41 14.14 4.50
CA GLN A 26 -23.85 13.07 5.41
C GLN A 26 -24.42 11.84 4.69
N SER A 27 -25.01 12.00 3.50
CA SER A 27 -25.52 10.86 2.71
C SER A 27 -24.41 9.99 2.11
N MET A 28 -23.18 10.50 2.10
CA MET A 28 -22.00 9.85 1.56
C MET A 28 -21.07 9.33 2.68
N ALA A 29 -21.47 9.45 3.95
CA ALA A 29 -20.74 8.87 5.05
C ALA A 29 -20.78 7.33 4.91
N PRO A 30 -19.62 6.65 4.78
CA PRO A 30 -19.60 5.21 4.63
C PRO A 30 -20.15 4.56 5.90
N ASN A 31 -21.04 3.58 5.72
CA ASN A 31 -21.53 2.76 6.81
C ASN A 31 -20.36 2.14 7.58
N LEU A 32 -20.48 2.01 8.91
CA LEU A 32 -19.42 1.47 9.76
C LEU A 32 -18.90 0.11 9.27
N ARG A 33 -19.82 -0.76 8.81
CA ARG A 33 -19.48 -2.06 8.23
C ARG A 33 -18.70 -1.95 6.92
N SER A 34 -19.05 -1.01 6.03
CA SER A 34 -18.30 -0.86 4.78
C SER A 34 -16.89 -0.35 5.04
N ARG A 35 -16.72 0.53 6.04
CA ARG A 35 -15.39 0.97 6.49
C ARG A 35 -14.58 -0.17 7.09
N GLN A 36 -15.19 -1.00 7.93
CA GLN A 36 -14.55 -2.19 8.50
C GLN A 36 -14.11 -3.16 7.40
N LEU A 37 -14.98 -3.50 6.46
CA LEU A 37 -14.64 -4.36 5.33
C LEU A 37 -13.50 -3.78 4.51
N HIS A 38 -13.51 -2.47 4.25
CA HIS A 38 -12.43 -1.81 3.52
C HIS A 38 -11.09 -1.98 4.24
N VAL A 39 -11.05 -1.69 5.54
CA VAL A 39 -9.84 -1.86 6.36
C VAL A 39 -9.40 -3.32 6.38
N MET A 40 -10.33 -4.28 6.52
CA MET A 40 -10.02 -5.70 6.48
C MET A 40 -9.44 -6.12 5.12
N THR A 41 -9.99 -5.63 4.01
CA THR A 41 -9.46 -5.90 2.68
C THR A 41 -8.02 -5.43 2.57
N TRP A 42 -7.69 -4.21 3.02
CA TRP A 42 -6.32 -3.72 3.01
C TRP A 42 -5.40 -4.53 3.94
N ALA A 43 -5.89 -4.83 5.14
CA ALA A 43 -5.16 -5.61 6.13
C ALA A 43 -4.84 -7.03 5.66
N VAL A 44 -5.67 -7.64 4.80
CA VAL A 44 -5.41 -8.96 4.21
C VAL A 44 -4.59 -8.86 2.92
N SER A 45 -4.90 -7.89 2.06
CA SER A 45 -4.25 -7.75 0.75
C SER A 45 -2.77 -7.43 0.87
N LEU A 46 -2.38 -6.52 1.77
CA LEU A 46 -0.99 -6.12 1.92
C LEU A 46 -0.08 -7.28 2.37
N PRO A 47 -0.39 -8.03 3.45
CA PRO A 47 0.38 -9.20 3.82
C PRO A 47 0.39 -10.28 2.74
N LEU A 48 -0.75 -10.49 2.05
CA LEU A 48 -0.82 -11.50 1.00
C LEU A 48 0.15 -11.17 -0.15
N VAL A 49 0.18 -9.92 -0.61
CA VAL A 49 1.11 -9.47 -1.65
C VAL A 49 2.56 -9.64 -1.17
N GLY A 50 2.86 -9.27 0.07
CA GLY A 50 4.19 -9.47 0.67
C GLY A 50 4.59 -10.94 0.75
N TYR A 51 3.66 -11.81 1.17
CA TYR A 51 3.88 -13.26 1.24
C TYR A 51 4.16 -13.84 -0.15
N VAL A 52 3.38 -13.46 -1.15
CA VAL A 52 3.59 -13.93 -2.53
C VAL A 52 4.96 -13.49 -3.03
N ALA A 53 5.29 -12.20 -2.92
CA ALA A 53 6.57 -11.69 -3.40
C ALA A 53 7.78 -12.34 -2.71
N LEU A 54 7.73 -12.55 -1.39
CA LEU A 54 8.88 -13.01 -0.61
C LEU A 54 8.96 -14.54 -0.43
N PHE A 55 7.83 -15.23 -0.30
CA PHE A 55 7.78 -16.62 0.16
C PHE A 55 7.08 -17.59 -0.78
N ALA A 56 6.28 -17.13 -1.75
CA ALA A 56 5.67 -18.07 -2.70
C ALA A 56 6.74 -18.78 -3.54
N ASP A 57 6.50 -20.05 -3.84
CA ASP A 57 7.40 -20.82 -4.69
C ASP A 57 7.16 -20.45 -6.16
N PHE A 58 8.19 -19.90 -6.81
CA PHE A 58 8.18 -19.55 -8.24
C PHE A 58 9.08 -20.47 -9.07
N GLY A 59 9.59 -21.56 -8.48
CA GLY A 59 10.55 -22.46 -9.09
C GLY A 59 12.01 -22.01 -8.92
N GLU A 60 12.92 -22.81 -9.49
CA GLU A 60 14.37 -22.66 -9.31
C GLU A 60 15.02 -21.58 -10.19
N GLN A 61 14.29 -21.03 -11.16
CA GLN A 61 14.82 -20.01 -12.07
C GLN A 61 14.72 -18.59 -11.48
N GLU A 62 15.59 -17.68 -11.95
CA GLU A 62 15.54 -16.28 -11.55
C GLU A 62 14.22 -15.64 -11.98
N HIS A 63 13.50 -15.07 -11.02
CA HIS A 63 12.18 -14.49 -11.21
C HIS A 63 12.19 -12.98 -10.90
N CYS A 64 11.15 -12.26 -11.30
CA CYS A 64 11.07 -10.79 -11.14
C CYS A 64 11.17 -10.32 -9.67
N PHE A 65 10.85 -11.19 -8.72
CA PHE A 65 10.95 -10.92 -7.27
C PHE A 65 12.27 -11.40 -6.65
N SER A 66 13.17 -12.06 -7.38
CA SER A 66 14.46 -12.51 -6.83
C SER A 66 15.33 -11.35 -6.32
N PRO A 67 15.43 -10.19 -7.02
CA PRO A 67 16.15 -9.03 -6.48
C PRO A 67 15.53 -8.51 -5.18
N LEU A 68 14.20 -8.49 -5.10
CA LEU A 68 13.47 -8.05 -3.91
C LEU A 68 13.72 -8.98 -2.72
N ARG A 69 13.78 -10.30 -2.95
CA ARG A 69 14.11 -11.29 -1.91
C ARG A 69 15.54 -11.13 -1.40
N ARG A 70 16.51 -10.96 -2.30
CA ARG A 70 17.92 -10.72 -1.93
C ARG A 70 18.04 -9.47 -1.03
N TRP A 71 17.41 -8.37 -1.44
CA TRP A 71 17.37 -7.15 -0.65
C TRP A 71 16.69 -7.36 0.72
N PHE A 72 15.56 -8.08 0.76
CA PHE A 72 14.87 -8.35 2.01
C PHE A 72 15.72 -9.19 2.97
N ASP A 73 16.43 -10.20 2.45
CA ASP A 73 17.34 -11.02 3.24
C ASP A 73 18.55 -10.24 3.75
N GLU A 74 19.12 -9.34 2.94
CA GLU A 74 20.17 -8.41 3.39
C GLU A 74 19.67 -7.51 4.52
N LYS A 75 18.47 -6.95 4.39
CA LYS A 75 17.86 -6.13 5.44
C LYS A 75 17.56 -6.92 6.69
N ARG A 76 17.00 -8.12 6.56
CA ARG A 76 16.75 -9.01 7.69
C ARG A 76 18.06 -9.40 8.38
N LYS A 77 19.14 -9.64 7.65
CA LYS A 77 20.47 -9.84 8.27
C LYS A 77 20.89 -8.57 9.01
N GLN A 78 20.88 -7.42 8.36
CA GLN A 78 21.26 -6.14 8.95
C GLN A 78 20.46 -5.78 10.23
N PHE A 79 19.17 -6.14 10.30
CA PHE A 79 18.35 -5.87 11.48
C PHE A 79 18.61 -6.82 12.66
N TRP A 80 18.98 -8.07 12.37
CA TRP A 80 19.23 -9.09 13.41
C TRP A 80 20.71 -9.34 13.69
N SER A 81 21.62 -8.77 12.89
CA SER A 81 23.05 -8.76 13.11
C SER A 81 23.52 -7.37 13.52
N LEU A 82 24.59 -7.31 14.30
CA LEU A 82 25.28 -6.05 14.56
C LEU A 82 25.75 -5.44 13.25
N THR A 83 25.54 -4.14 13.09
CA THR A 83 26.14 -3.40 11.98
C THR A 83 27.67 -3.43 12.13
N PRO A 84 28.44 -3.34 11.02
CA PRO A 84 29.89 -3.34 11.09
C PRO A 84 30.46 -2.21 11.96
N GLU A 85 29.72 -1.10 12.10
CA GLU A 85 30.05 0.00 13.01
C GLU A 85 29.82 -0.36 14.48
N GLU A 86 28.70 -1.02 14.80
CA GLU A 86 28.42 -1.51 16.15
C GLU A 86 29.42 -2.60 16.56
N GLU A 87 29.76 -3.52 15.65
CA GLU A 87 30.77 -4.55 15.88
C GLU A 87 32.16 -3.92 16.15
N ALA A 88 32.55 -2.89 15.39
CA ALA A 88 33.79 -2.15 15.62
C ALA A 88 33.79 -1.42 16.97
N SER A 89 32.66 -0.84 17.36
CA SER A 89 32.50 -0.18 18.67
C SER A 89 32.51 -1.16 19.85
N LEU A 90 32.01 -2.39 19.67
CA LEU A 90 32.03 -3.45 20.68
C LEU A 90 33.42 -4.11 20.80
N ARG A 91 34.15 -4.21 19.69
CA ARG A 91 35.55 -4.64 19.67
C ARG A 91 36.46 -3.64 20.39
N SER A 92 36.27 -2.33 20.18
CA SER A 92 37.06 -1.31 20.90
C SER A 92 36.74 -1.26 22.39
N GLN A 93 35.51 -1.64 22.78
CA GLN A 93 35.08 -1.79 24.18
C GLN A 93 35.49 -3.13 24.82
N GLY A 94 36.14 -4.04 24.08
CA GLY A 94 36.64 -5.32 24.59
C GLY A 94 35.54 -6.35 24.92
N GLN A 95 34.31 -6.14 24.44
CA GLN A 95 33.19 -7.05 24.72
C GLN A 95 33.05 -8.20 23.72
N MET A 96 33.82 -8.16 22.62
CA MET A 96 33.99 -9.30 21.72
C MET A 96 35.45 -9.76 21.76
N LYS A 97 35.66 -11.06 22.01
CA LYS A 97 36.96 -11.74 22.01
C LYS A 97 37.28 -12.32 20.64
#